data_AF-A0A6N2RPI7-F1
#
_entry.id   AF-A0A6N2RPI7-F1
#
_cell.length_a   1.000
_cell.length_b   1.000
_cell.length_c   1.000
_cell.angle_alpha   90.00
_cell.angle_beta   90.00
_cell.angle_gamma   90.00
#
_symmetry.space_group_name_H-M   'P 1'
#
loop_
_entity.id
_entity.type
_entity.pdbx_description
1 polymer ?
#
loop_
_entity_poly.entity_id
_entity_poly.type
_entity_poly.pdbx_seq_one_letter_code
_entity_poly.pdbx_strand_id
1 'polypeptide(L)' 'MRTLLIVLVLCSMSILNAQQLNVATYNVRNSNSNDDKEGNGWEQRCPVPTQLIIFHDFDIFGAQ' A
#
# COMPACT_ATOMS: atom_id res chain seq x y z
N MET A 1 44.65 -5.19 14.99
CA MET A 1 43.65 -4.21 15.49
C MET A 1 42.93 -3.47 14.35
N ARG A 2 43.63 -2.74 13.45
CA ARG A 2 42.99 -1.97 12.36
C ARG A 2 42.13 -2.81 11.40
N THR A 3 42.63 -3.96 10.97
CA THR A 3 41.92 -4.89 10.07
C THR A 3 40.68 -5.49 10.72
N LEU A 4 40.74 -5.82 12.01
CA LEU A 4 39.60 -6.33 12.78
C LEU A 4 38.49 -5.28 12.87
N LEU A 5 38.86 -4.01 13.06
CA LEU A 5 37.91 -2.90 13.15
C LEU A 5 37.19 -2.66 11.81
N ILE A 6 37.92 -2.80 10.69
CA ILE A 6 37.33 -2.71 9.33
C ILE A 6 36.34 -3.85 9.08
N VAL A 7 36.70 -5.08 9.45
CA VAL A 7 35.79 -6.24 9.31
C VAL A 7 34.52 -6.06 10.16
N LEU A 8 34.66 -5.57 11.38
CA LEU A 8 33.51 -5.33 12.26
C LEU A 8 32.55 -4.27 11.69
N VAL A 9 33.10 -3.19 11.13
CA VAL A 9 32.30 -2.14 10.47
C VAL A 9 31.59 -2.68 9.23
N LEU A 10 32.27 -3.46 8.38
CA LEU A 10 31.64 -4.05 7.19
C LEU A 10 30.52 -5.05 7.54
N CYS A 11 30.67 -5.85 8.60
CA CYS A 11 29.62 -6.75 9.07
C CYS A 11 28.39 -5.99 9.64
N SER A 12 28.59 -4.81 10.23
CA SER A 12 27.48 -4.01 10.77
C SER A 12 26.57 -3.42 9.69
N MET A 13 27.09 -3.19 8.47
CA MET A 13 26.30 -2.67 7.35
C MET A 13 25.34 -3.72 6.77
N SER A 14 25.60 -5.01 6.98
CA SER A 14 24.78 -6.13 6.47
C SER A 14 23.43 -6.27 7.19
N ILE A 15 23.23 -5.54 8.30
CA ILE A 15 22.06 -5.67 9.19
C ILE A 15 21.04 -4.53 8.96
N LEU A 16 21.39 -3.54 8.13
CA LEU A 16 20.52 -2.41 7.81
C LEU A 16 19.40 -2.89 6.87
N ASN A 17 18.18 -2.97 7.39
CA ASN A 17 16.97 -3.23 6.60
C ASN A 17 16.08 -1.99 6.68
N ALA A 18 15.68 -1.45 5.51
CA ALA A 18 14.68 -0.40 5.44
C ALA A 18 13.28 -1.02 5.33
N GLN A 19 12.30 -0.42 6.01
CA GLN A 19 10.90 -0.83 5.86
C GLN A 19 10.48 -0.63 4.39
N GLN A 20 9.86 -1.64 3.79
CA GLN A 20 9.14 -1.51 2.53
C GLN A 20 7.68 -1.21 2.86
N LEU A 21 7.07 -0.29 2.11
CA LEU A 21 5.65 0.05 2.26
C LEU A 21 4.98 0.09 0.88
N ASN A 22 3.87 -0.62 0.76
CA ASN A 22 2.97 -0.57 -0.39
C ASN A 22 1.98 0.58 -0.18
N VAL A 23 2.30 1.74 -0.76
CA VAL A 23 1.48 2.96 -0.64
C VAL A 23 0.68 3.20 -1.92
N ALA A 24 -0.62 3.50 -1.77
CA ALA A 24 -1.50 3.76 -2.90
C ALA A 24 -2.39 5.00 -2.72
N THR A 25 -2.98 5.46 -3.83
CA THR A 25 -4.08 6.43 -3.82
C THR A 25 -5.16 5.93 -4.77
N TYR A 26 -6.42 6.00 -4.34
CA TYR A 26 -7.52 5.51 -5.14
C TYR A 26 -8.79 6.33 -4.93
N ASN A 27 -9.31 6.91 -6.01
CA ASN A 27 -10.64 7.51 -6.01
C ASN A 27 -11.70 6.41 -6.04
N VAL A 28 -12.46 6.29 -4.96
CA VAL A 28 -13.50 5.25 -4.81
C VAL A 28 -14.86 5.72 -5.31
N ARG A 29 -14.95 6.99 -5.73
CA ARG A 29 -16.13 7.69 -6.25
C ARG A 29 -17.25 7.82 -5.22
N ASN A 30 -17.67 9.06 -4.96
CA ASN A 30 -18.76 9.37 -4.03
C ASN A 30 -20.05 8.61 -4.38
N SER A 31 -20.77 8.16 -3.35
CA SER A 31 -22.10 7.58 -3.53
C SER A 31 -23.08 8.65 -4.00
N ASN A 32 -23.80 8.40 -5.09
CA ASN A 32 -24.82 9.30 -5.60
C ASN A 32 -25.89 8.56 -6.42
N SER A 33 -27.09 9.14 -6.45
CA SER A 33 -28.27 8.52 -7.04
C SER A 33 -28.26 8.41 -8.57
N ASN A 34 -27.41 9.19 -9.25
CA ASN A 34 -27.25 9.02 -10.70
C ASN A 34 -26.48 7.74 -10.99
N ASP A 35 -25.37 7.49 -10.29
CA ASP A 35 -24.61 6.25 -10.43
C ASP A 35 -25.46 5.02 -10.08
N ASP A 36 -26.34 5.12 -9.07
CA ASP A 36 -27.29 4.04 -8.74
C ASP A 36 -28.27 3.73 -9.88
N LYS A 37 -28.86 4.77 -10.51
CA LYS A 37 -29.80 4.61 -11.63
C LYS A 37 -29.15 4.01 -12.87
N GLU A 38 -27.87 4.30 -13.09
CA GLU A 38 -27.07 3.76 -14.18
C GLU A 38 -26.50 2.35 -13.87
N GLY A 39 -26.86 1.75 -12.73
CA GLY A 39 -26.40 0.41 -12.35
C GLY A 39 -24.96 0.35 -11.84
N ASN A 40 -24.36 1.50 -11.53
CA ASN A 40 -23.01 1.66 -10.99
C ASN A 40 -23.04 2.14 -9.54
N GLY A 41 -24.05 1.73 -8.77
CA GLY A 41 -24.23 2.16 -7.38
C GLY A 41 -23.09 1.73 -6.45
N TRP A 42 -22.89 2.48 -5.36
CA TRP A 42 -21.78 2.22 -4.44
C TRP A 42 -21.86 0.83 -3.81
N GLU A 43 -23.05 0.39 -3.41
CA GLU A 43 -23.23 -0.93 -2.78
C GLU A 43 -22.77 -2.09 -3.68
N GLN A 44 -23.00 -1.98 -4.99
CA GLN A 44 -22.53 -2.95 -5.98
C GLN A 44 -21.02 -2.82 -6.24
N ARG A 45 -20.50 -1.58 -6.29
CA ARG A 45 -19.09 -1.34 -6.63
C ARG A 45 -18.16 -1.68 -5.46
N CYS A 46 -18.53 -1.35 -4.23
CA CYS A 46 -17.69 -1.39 -3.02
C CYS A 46 -16.88 -2.70 -2.81
N PRO A 47 -17.41 -3.90 -3.07
CA PRO A 47 -16.64 -5.13 -2.88
C PRO A 47 -15.38 -5.23 -3.75
N VAL A 48 -15.39 -4.66 -4.96
CA VAL A 48 -14.26 -4.72 -5.91
C VAL A 48 -13.05 -3.89 -5.47
N PRO A 49 -13.15 -2.57 -5.16
CA PRO A 49 -12.02 -1.79 -4.67
C PRO A 49 -11.49 -2.35 -3.34
N THR A 50 -12.34 -2.92 -2.48
CA THR A 50 -11.87 -3.63 -1.27
C THR A 50 -11.03 -4.86 -1.61
N GLN A 51 -11.44 -5.65 -2.60
CA GLN A 51 -10.62 -6.78 -3.08
C GLN A 51 -9.31 -6.32 -3.71
N LEU A 52 -9.28 -5.18 -4.40
CA LEU A 52 -8.03 -4.61 -4.93
C LEU A 52 -7.08 -4.17 -3.83
N ILE A 53 -7.60 -3.53 -2.76
CA ILE A 53 -6.79 -3.15 -1.58
C ILE A 53 -6.13 -4.39 -0.96
N ILE A 54 -6.87 -5.50 -0.85
CA ILE A 54 -6.35 -6.77 -0.31
C ILE A 54 -5.35 -7.42 -1.28
N PHE A 55 -5.71 -7.52 -2.56
CA PHE A 55 -4.90 -8.20 -3.57
C PHE A 55 -3.54 -7.52 -3.78
N HIS A 56 -3.51 -6.19 -3.74
CA HIS A 56 -2.28 -5.42 -3.87
C HIS A 56 -1.54 -5.20 -2.55
N ASP A 57 -2.08 -5.73 -1.44
CA ASP A 57 -1.45 -5.69 -0.11
C ASP A 57 -1.03 -4.27 0.27
N PHE A 58 -1.96 -3.32 0.17
CA PHE A 58 -1.68 -1.92 0.52
C PHE A 58 -1.51 -1.77 2.03
N ASP A 59 -0.35 -1.29 2.46
CA ASP A 59 -0.08 -0.94 3.85
C ASP A 59 -0.78 0.37 4.24
N ILE A 60 -0.78 1.35 3.33
CA ILE A 60 -1.39 2.66 3.50
C ILE A 60 -1.99 3.09 2.16
N PHE A 61 -3.23 3.58 2.17
CA PHE A 61 -3.79 4.22 0.98
C PHE A 61 -4.62 5.45 1.31
N GLY A 62 -4.60 6.42 0.39
CA GLY A 62 -5.52 7.55 0.40
C GLY A 62 -6.75 7.26 -0.46
N ALA A 63 -7.93 7.62 0.04
CA ALA A 63 -9.17 7.54 -0.72
C ALA A 63 -9.67 8.95 -1.10
N GLN A 64 -10.33 9.06 -2.26
CA GLN A 64 -11.04 10.25 -2.72
C GLN A 64 -12.47 9.93 -3.13
#